data_AF-A0A534JSV2-F1
#
_entry.id   AF-A0A534JSV2-F1
#
_cell.length_a   1.000
_cell.length_b   1.000
_cell.length_c   1.000
_cell.angle_alpha   90.00
_cell.angle_beta   90.00
_cell.angle_gamma   90.00
#
_symmetry.space_group_name_H-M   'P 1'
#
loop_
_entity.id
_entity.type
_entity.pdbx_description
1 polymer ?
#
loop_
_entity_poly.entity_id
_entity_poly.type
_entity_poly.pdbx_seq_one_letter_code
_entity_poly.pdbx_strand_id
1 'polypeptide(L)' 'CFTCGKVVGSAFPSFVERTRQGEEPRKVLDELGLKRYCCRRMMLSHAELIDEVLPFG' A
#
# COMPACT_ATOMS: atom_id res chain seq x y z
N CYS A 1 5.46 8.72 -0.41
CA CYS A 1 4.27 9.32 0.24
C CYS A 1 4.22 10.79 -0.10
N PHE A 2 3.08 11.31 -0.55
CA PHE A 2 2.94 12.71 -1.00
C PHE A 2 3.15 13.77 0.08
N THR A 3 3.05 13.43 1.37
CA THR A 3 3.24 14.40 2.47
C THR A 3 4.56 14.21 3.20
N CYS A 4 4.88 12.98 3.62
CA CYS A 4 6.06 12.71 4.45
C CYS A 4 7.34 12.46 3.65
N GLY A 5 7.27 12.34 2.32
CA GLY A 5 8.41 11.97 1.47
C GLY A 5 8.93 10.53 1.63
N LYS A 6 8.53 9.80 2.69
CA LYS A 6 8.94 8.41 2.92
C LYS A 6 8.60 7.51 1.72
N VAL A 7 9.53 6.62 1.38
CA VAL A 7 9.36 5.56 0.38
C VAL A 7 8.27 4.60 0.86
N VAL A 8 7.25 4.37 0.01
CA VAL A 8 6.11 3.48 0.29
C VAL A 8 5.90 2.43 -0.80
N GLY A 9 6.37 2.67 -2.03
CA GLY A 9 6.14 1.78 -3.17
C GLY A 9 6.71 0.38 -2.99
N SER A 10 7.91 0.26 -2.40
CA SER A 10 8.53 -1.05 -2.14
C SER A 10 7.78 -1.91 -1.12
N ALA A 11 6.93 -1.30 -0.28
CA ALA A 11 6.15 -2.01 0.74
C ALA A 11 4.76 -2.44 0.23
N PHE A 12 4.34 -1.94 -0.93
CA PHE A 12 2.99 -2.17 -1.45
C PHE A 12 2.70 -3.64 -1.81
N PRO A 13 3.58 -4.38 -2.48
CA PRO A 13 3.34 -5.80 -2.78
C PRO A 13 3.14 -6.64 -1.51
N SER A 14 3.96 -6.43 -0.48
CA SER A 14 3.84 -7.15 0.80
C SER A 14 2.57 -6.79 1.56
N PHE A 15 2.11 -5.53 1.46
CA PHE A 15 0.85 -5.11 2.07
C PHE A 15 -0.35 -5.80 1.42
N VAL A 16 -0.39 -5.85 0.09
CA VAL A 16 -1.48 -6.49 -0.66
C VAL A 16 -1.54 -7.98 -0.38
N GLU A 17 -0.40 -8.69 -0.44
CA GLU A 17 -0.33 -10.14 -0.20
C GLU A 17 -0.85 -10.52 1.19
N ARG A 18 -0.34 -9.88 2.23
CA ARG A 18 -0.74 -10.18 3.62
C ARG A 18 -2.20 -9.82 3.89
N THR A 19 -2.67 -8.70 3.35
CA THR A 19 -4.08 -8.29 3.48
C THR A 19 -5.01 -9.29 2.76
N ARG A 20 -4.61 -9.81 1.59
CA ARG A 20 -5.35 -10.85 0.87
C ARG A 20 -5.37 -12.19 1.62
N GLN A 21 -4.32 -12.50 2.39
CA GLN A 21 -4.28 -13.65 3.29
C GLN A 21 -5.15 -13.49 4.55
N GLY A 22 -5.79 -12.33 4.73
CA GLY A 22 -6.71 -12.06 5.84
C GLY A 22 -6.06 -11.45 7.08
N GLU A 23 -4.79 -11.02 7.00
CA GLU A 23 -4.17 -10.25 8.09
C GLU A 23 -4.82 -8.87 8.21
N GLU A 24 -4.94 -8.38 9.45
CA GLU A 24 -5.50 -7.06 9.71
C GLU A 24 -4.62 -5.96 9.06
N PRO A 25 -5.15 -5.10 8.18
CA PRO A 25 -4.38 -4.08 7.47
C PRO A 25 -3.57 -3.18 8.40
N ARG A 26 -4.10 -2.89 9.59
CA ARG A 26 -3.41 -2.06 10.59
C ARG A 26 -2.11 -2.71 11.07
N LYS A 27 -2.15 -4.00 11.41
CA LYS A 27 -0.98 -4.76 11.89
C LYS A 27 0.07 -4.87 10.79
N VAL A 28 -0.35 -5.16 9.56
CA VAL A 28 0.54 -5.20 8.40
C VAL A 28 1.26 -3.86 8.20
N LEU A 29 0.53 -2.74 8.27
CA LEU A 29 1.12 -1.40 8.16
C LEU A 29 2.09 -1.06 9.31
N ASP A 30 1.81 -1.56 10.52
CA ASP A 30 2.70 -1.41 11.68
C ASP A 30 4.01 -2.20 11.49
N GLU A 31 3.92 -3.46 11.05
CA GLU A 31 5.08 -4.32 10.77
C GLU A 31 5.94 -3.81 9.61
N LEU A 32 5.31 -3.24 8.57
CA LEU A 32 6.00 -2.58 7.46
C LEU A 32 6.62 -1.22 7.85
N GLY A 33 6.49 -0.80 9.12
CA GLY A 33 7.08 0.42 9.64
C GLY A 33 6.41 1.71 9.15
N LEU A 34 5.17 1.63 8.64
CA LEU A 34 4.40 2.78 8.18
C LEU A 34 3.63 3.40 9.35
N LYS A 35 4.34 4.07 10.26
CA LYS A 35 3.77 4.61 11.52
C LYS A 35 2.84 5.81 11.31
N ARG A 36 3.24 6.78 10.49
CA ARG A 36 2.48 8.04 10.31
C ARG A 36 1.25 7.85 9.42
N TYR A 37 0.12 8.45 9.81
CA TYR A 37 -1.15 8.37 9.07
C TYR A 37 -1.01 8.79 7.60
N CYS A 38 -0.21 9.83 7.32
CA CYS A 38 0.01 10.34 5.97
C CYS A 38 0.68 9.32 5.05
N CYS A 39 1.55 8.46 5.59
CA CYS A 39 2.19 7.38 4.85
C CYS A 39 1.25 6.15 4.76
N ARG A 40 0.37 5.89 5.75
CA ARG A 40 -0.66 4.83 5.71
C ARG A 40 -1.77 5.06 4.69
N ARG A 41 -2.25 6.30 4.58
CA ARG A 41 -3.23 6.75 3.56
C ARG A 41 -2.85 6.28 2.16
N MET A 42 -1.55 6.25 1.87
CA MET A 42 -1.05 5.88 0.54
C MET A 42 -1.31 4.42 0.19
N MET A 43 -1.41 3.55 1.19
CA MET A 43 -1.63 2.12 1.01
C MET A 43 -3.13 1.82 1.04
N LEU A 44 -3.84 2.40 2.01
CA LEU A 44 -5.27 2.12 2.26
C LEU A 44 -6.19 2.63 1.15
N SER A 45 -5.81 3.71 0.45
CA SER A 45 -6.63 4.36 -0.58
C SER A 45 -6.02 4.22 -1.97
N HIS A 46 -5.11 3.27 -2.18
CA HIS A 46 -4.56 3.01 -3.50
C HIS A 46 -5.56 2.24 -4.37
N ALA A 47 -5.75 2.69 -5.61
CA ALA A 47 -6.51 1.98 -6.63
C ALA A 47 -5.54 1.46 -7.69
N GLU A 48 -5.46 0.13 -7.85
CA GLU A 48 -4.63 -0.54 -8.84
C GLU A 48 -5.39 -0.64 -10.17
N LEU A 49 -5.30 0.40 -11.00
CA LEU A 49 -5.96 0.43 -12.31
C LEU A 49 -5.04 -0.04 -13.45
N ILE A 50 -3.78 -0.35 -13.16
CA ILE A 50 -2.78 -0.64 -14.19
C ILE A 50 -3.17 -1.87 -15.01
N ASP A 51 -3.67 -2.92 -14.35
CA ASP A 51 -4.07 -4.17 -15.02
C ASP A 51 -5.27 -3.98 -15.97
N GLU A 52 -6.14 -3.00 -15.67
CA GLU A 52 -7.29 -2.66 -16.51
C GLU A 52 -6.89 -1.83 -17.74
N VAL A 53 -5.84 -1.01 -17.62
CA VAL A 53 -5.38 -0.11 -18.68
C VAL A 53 -4.39 -0.80 -19.62
N LEU A 54 -3.60 -1.77 -19.13
CA LEU A 54 -2.60 -2.51 -19.90
C LEU A 54 -3.10 -3.07 -21.26
N PRO A 55 -4.33 -3.61 -21.41
CA PRO A 55 -4.82 -4.15 -22.67
C PRO A 55 -5.06 -3.14 -23.80
N PHE A 56 -5.08 -1.84 -23.49
CA PHE A 56 -5.34 -0.77 -24.46
C PHE A 56 -4.06 -0.10 -25.00
N GLY A 57 -2.89 -0.62 -24.62
CA GLY A 57 -1.56 -0.16 -25.05
C GLY A 57 -1.04 -0.82 -26.32
#